data_AF-A0A1E3WK82-F1
#
_entry.id   AF-A0A1E3WK82-F1
#
_cell.length_a   1.000
_cell.length_b   1.000
_cell.length_c   1.000
_cell.angle_alpha   90.00
_cell.angle_beta   90.00
_cell.angle_gamma   90.00
#
_symmetry.space_group_name_H-M   'P 1'
#
loop_
_entity.id
_entity.type
_entity.pdbx_description
1 polymer ?
#
loop_
_entity_poly.entity_id
_entity_poly.type
_entity_poly.pdbx_seq_one_letter_code
_entity_poly.pdbx_strand_id
1 'polypeptide(L)'
;MKIVAVTRDQLILIDGISAQICLIGGFTMQRGEWAVHFDTKTGVGHIEYIDIRNNQPLTTELFNTHYAWLIAKHGEFVQWQQEQAALEQAQSESNQNVSN
;
A
#
# COMPACT_ATOMS: atom_id res chain seq x y z
N MET A 1 -9.61 8.22 -6.90
CA MET A 1 -8.75 7.17 -6.35
C MET A 1 -8.93 7.17 -4.84
N LYS A 2 -9.30 6.04 -4.27
CA LYS A 2 -9.46 5.87 -2.82
C LYS A 2 -8.24 5.16 -2.27
N ILE A 3 -7.60 5.78 -1.28
CA ILE A 3 -6.38 5.31 -0.67
C ILE A 3 -6.68 5.02 0.80
N VAL A 4 -6.32 3.82 1.23
CA VAL A 4 -6.35 3.41 2.64
C VAL A 4 -5.00 2.80 2.98
N ALA A 5 -4.38 3.22 4.06
CA ALA A 5 -3.17 2.60 4.58
C ALA A 5 -3.35 2.30 6.07
N VAL A 6 -3.04 1.06 6.47
CA VAL A 6 -3.19 0.60 7.86
C VAL A 6 -1.85 0.06 8.35
N THR A 7 -1.29 0.70 9.38
CA THR A 7 0.07 0.43 9.85
C THR A 7 0.22 -0.97 10.45
N ARG A 8 -0.74 -1.46 11.25
CA ARG A 8 -0.62 -2.79 11.88
C ARG A 8 -0.68 -3.93 10.88
N ASP A 9 -1.55 -3.79 9.89
CA ASP A 9 -1.71 -4.79 8.84
C ASP A 9 -0.63 -4.66 7.77
N GLN A 10 0.17 -3.58 7.82
CA GLN A 10 1.16 -3.23 6.80
C GLN A 10 0.53 -3.29 5.40
N LEU A 11 -0.68 -2.75 5.30
CA LEU A 11 -1.57 -2.90 4.15
C LEU A 11 -1.86 -1.53 3.54
N ILE A 12 -1.74 -1.43 2.21
CA ILE A 12 -2.21 -0.28 1.43
C ILE A 12 -3.28 -0.77 0.45
N LEU A 13 -4.42 -0.10 0.38
CA LEU A 13 -5.45 -0.31 -0.64
C LEU A 13 -5.55 0.93 -1.51
N ILE A 14 -5.45 0.74 -2.82
CA ILE A 14 -5.70 1.79 -3.80
C ILE A 14 -6.77 1.31 -4.76
N ASP A 15 -7.91 2.00 -4.80
CA ASP A 15 -9.08 1.67 -5.64
C ASP A 15 -9.52 0.20 -5.51
N GLY A 16 -9.42 -0.35 -4.30
CA GLY A 16 -9.80 -1.72 -3.98
C GLY A 16 -8.70 -2.76 -4.18
N ILE A 17 -7.56 -2.39 -4.77
CA ILE A 17 -6.40 -3.30 -4.93
C ILE A 17 -5.58 -3.29 -3.65
N SER A 18 -5.57 -4.42 -2.95
CA SER A 18 -4.82 -4.63 -1.71
C SER A 18 -3.34 -4.93 -1.98
N ALA A 19 -2.46 -4.22 -1.28
CA ALA A 19 -1.02 -4.44 -1.28
C ALA A 19 -0.52 -4.75 0.13
N GLN A 20 -0.13 -6.01 0.37
CA GLN A 20 0.46 -6.47 1.63
C GLN A 20 1.94 -6.09 1.67
N ILE A 21 2.22 -4.84 2.08
CA ILE A 21 3.54 -4.21 1.95
C ILE A 21 4.59 -4.93 2.80
N CYS A 22 4.19 -5.67 3.84
CA CYS A 22 5.11 -6.51 4.63
C CYS A 22 5.93 -7.49 3.78
N LEU A 23 5.41 -7.91 2.61
CA LEU A 23 6.10 -8.80 1.67
C LEU A 23 7.28 -8.12 0.95
N ILE A 24 7.28 -6.79 0.88
CA ILE A 24 8.34 -5.97 0.24
C ILE A 24 9.08 -5.08 1.25
N GLY A 25 9.12 -5.50 2.52
CA GLY A 25 9.85 -4.83 3.60
C GLY A 25 9.03 -3.88 4.47
N GLY A 26 7.75 -3.69 4.19
CA GLY A 26 6.84 -2.89 5.03
C GLY A 26 6.95 -1.37 4.84
N PHE A 27 6.27 -0.63 5.71
CA PHE A 27 6.30 0.82 5.83
C PHE A 27 6.08 1.25 7.28
N THR A 28 6.48 2.49 7.59
CA THR A 28 6.26 3.10 8.91
C THR A 28 5.62 4.48 8.75
N MET A 29 4.57 4.74 9.51
CA MET A 29 3.99 6.06 9.66
C MET A 29 4.76 6.85 10.72
N GLN A 30 5.30 8.01 10.36
CA GLN A 30 6.33 8.70 11.16
C GLN A 30 5.79 9.47 12.37
N ARG A 31 4.47 9.71 12.45
CA ARG A 31 3.86 10.63 13.44
C ARG A 31 2.81 9.93 14.30
N GLY A 32 2.92 8.61 14.44
CA GLY A 32 2.01 7.78 15.24
C GLY A 32 0.65 7.54 14.59
N GLU A 33 0.56 7.64 13.27
CA GLU A 33 -0.66 7.31 12.54
C GLU A 33 -0.92 5.80 12.58
N TRP A 34 -2.12 5.44 13.03
CA TRP A 34 -2.68 4.11 12.92
C TRP A 34 -3.09 3.82 11.48
N ALA A 35 -3.86 4.71 10.89
CA ALA A 35 -4.38 4.57 9.54
C ALA A 35 -4.54 5.93 8.85
N VAL A 36 -4.47 5.91 7.53
CA VAL A 36 -4.72 7.07 6.66
C VAL A 36 -5.74 6.66 5.61
N HIS A 37 -6.81 7.44 5.50
CA HIS A 37 -7.86 7.28 4.50
C HIS A 37 -7.96 8.57 3.68
N PHE A 38 -7.94 8.48 2.35
CA PHE A 38 -8.03 9.66 1.49
C PHE A 38 -8.76 9.35 0.18
N ASP A 39 -9.68 10.24 -0.23
CA ASP A 39 -10.32 10.17 -1.54
C ASP A 39 -9.85 11.34 -2.41
N THR A 40 -9.07 11.04 -3.45
CA THR A 40 -8.52 12.05 -4.36
C THR A 40 -9.60 12.79 -5.16
N LYS A 41 -10.80 12.22 -5.30
CA LYS A 41 -11.90 12.83 -6.06
C LYS A 41 -12.54 13.97 -5.27
N THR A 42 -12.69 13.80 -3.97
CA THR A 42 -13.31 14.80 -3.09
C THR A 42 -12.28 15.69 -2.42
N GLY A 43 -11.02 15.26 -2.34
CA GLY A 43 -9.96 15.94 -1.60
C GLY A 43 -10.13 15.84 -0.08
N VAL A 44 -10.93 14.87 0.38
CA VAL A 44 -11.27 14.67 1.79
C VAL A 44 -10.74 13.33 2.26
N GLY A 45 -10.12 13.35 3.44
CA GLY A 45 -9.67 12.16 4.13
C GLY A 45 -9.62 12.35 5.64
N HIS A 46 -9.06 11.37 6.32
CA HIS A 46 -8.79 11.43 7.75
C HIS A 46 -7.55 10.60 8.11
N ILE A 47 -6.94 11.00 9.23
CA ILE A 47 -5.87 10.28 9.90
C ILE A 47 -6.41 9.76 11.21
N GLU A 48 -6.16 8.49 11.49
CA GLU A 48 -6.37 7.87 12.80
C GLU A 48 -5.01 7.72 13.49
N TYR A 49 -4.96 7.91 14.81
CA TYR A 49 -3.72 7.83 15.58
C TYR A 49 -3.72 6.64 16.53
N ILE A 50 -2.53 6.15 16.86
CA ILE A 50 -2.33 5.05 17.82
C ILE A 50 -2.47 5.49 19.29
N ASP A 51 -2.56 6.80 19.54
CA ASP A 51 -2.59 7.40 20.88
C ASP A 51 -3.90 8.15 21.13
N ILE A 52 -3.94 8.99 22.17
CA ILE A 52 -5.16 9.70 22.60
C ILE A 52 -5.61 10.83 21.66
N ARG A 53 -4.88 11.10 20.57
CA ARG A 53 -5.27 12.14 19.60
C ARG A 53 -6.54 11.75 18.88
N ASN A 54 -7.45 12.71 18.77
CA ASN A 54 -8.65 12.57 17.95
C ASN A 54 -8.28 12.43 16.47
N ASN A 55 -9.10 11.68 15.71
CA ASN A 55 -8.99 11.59 14.27
C ASN A 55 -8.97 12.99 13.65
N GLN A 56 -8.02 13.23 12.75
CA GLN A 56 -7.84 14.54 12.12
C GLN A 56 -8.31 14.51 10.67
N PRO A 57 -9.00 15.55 10.19
CA PRO A 57 -9.30 15.68 8.78
C PRO A 57 -8.01 15.82 7.97
N LEU A 58 -7.99 15.19 6.80
CA LEU A 58 -6.87 15.24 5.86
C LEU A 58 -7.30 15.94 4.58
N THR A 59 -6.63 17.05 4.27
CA THR A 59 -6.84 17.80 3.02
C THR A 59 -5.93 17.28 1.92
N THR A 60 -6.23 17.64 0.67
CA THR A 60 -5.35 17.35 -0.48
C THR A 60 -3.92 17.85 -0.28
N GLU A 61 -3.74 19.05 0.27
CA GLU A 61 -2.40 19.60 0.53
C GLU A 61 -1.64 18.74 1.53
N LEU A 62 -2.24 18.45 2.69
CA LEU A 62 -1.63 17.62 3.72
C LEU A 62 -1.35 16.20 3.22
N PHE A 63 -2.26 15.62 2.42
CA PHE A 63 -2.04 14.32 1.78
C PHE A 63 -0.81 14.35 0.88
N ASN A 64 -0.74 15.33 -0.02
CA ASN A 64 0.37 15.43 -0.96
C ASN A 64 1.71 15.65 -0.25
N THR A 65 1.73 16.44 0.82
CA THR A 65 2.94 16.73 1.59
C THR A 65 3.42 15.53 2.40
N HIS A 66 2.52 14.73 2.99
CA HIS A 66 2.91 13.73 4.00
C HIS A 66 2.67 12.28 3.60
N TYR A 67 1.79 12.01 2.64
CA TYR A 67 1.26 10.65 2.39
C TYR A 67 1.25 10.24 0.91
N ALA A 68 1.61 11.11 -0.04
CA ALA A 68 1.68 10.76 -1.46
C ALA A 68 2.62 9.57 -1.75
N TRP A 69 3.62 9.35 -0.89
CA TRP A 69 4.53 8.20 -0.99
C TRP A 69 3.81 6.84 -0.87
N LEU A 70 2.61 6.77 -0.26
CA LEU A 70 1.81 5.55 -0.19
C LEU A 70 1.47 5.01 -1.59
N ILE A 71 1.28 5.90 -2.56
CA ILE A 71 1.00 5.54 -3.96
C ILE A 71 2.23 4.88 -4.59
N ALA A 72 3.42 5.45 -4.37
CA ALA A 72 4.66 4.89 -4.85
C ALA A 72 4.92 3.50 -4.22
N LYS A 73 4.71 3.36 -2.90
CA LYS A 73 4.90 2.10 -2.19
C LYS A 73 3.93 1.00 -2.64
N HIS A 74 2.68 1.37 -2.95
CA HIS A 74 1.73 0.45 -3.58
C HIS A 74 2.21 0.02 -4.98
N GLY A 75 2.72 0.96 -5.79
CA GLY A 75 3.31 0.68 -7.10
C GLY A 75 4.49 -0.30 -7.03
N GLU A 76 5.40 -0.13 -6.07
CA GLU A 76 6.50 -1.08 -5.81
C GLU A 76 5.98 -2.50 -5.56
N PHE A 77 4.91 -2.63 -4.77
CA PHE A 77 4.30 -3.93 -4.49
C PHE A 77 3.67 -4.56 -5.73
N VAL A 78 2.94 -3.77 -6.53
CA VAL A 78 2.33 -4.26 -7.78
C VAL A 78 3.41 -4.76 -8.74
N GLN A 79 4.53 -4.04 -8.86
CA GLN A 79 5.66 -4.49 -9.67
C GLN A 79 6.24 -5.80 -9.13
N TRP A 80 6.49 -5.89 -7.82
CA TRP A 80 6.97 -7.11 -7.19
C TRP A 80 6.04 -8.31 -7.45
N GLN A 81 4.72 -8.13 -7.39
CA GLN A 81 3.76 -9.20 -7.72
C GLN A 81 3.89 -9.69 -9.17
N GLN A 82 4.10 -8.76 -10.13
CA GLN A 82 4.31 -9.12 -11.53
C GLN A 82 5.61 -9.92 -11.72
N GLU A 83 6.67 -9.53 -11.02
CA GLU A 83 7.96 -10.25 -11.02
C GLU A 83 7.82 -11.65 -10.42
N GLN A 84 7.12 -11.80 -9.29
CA GLN A 84 6.85 -13.12 -8.70
C GLN A 84 6.06 -14.03 -9.66
N ALA A 85 5.00 -13.50 -10.27
CA ALA A 85 4.20 -14.27 -11.22
C ALA A 85 5.01 -14.74 -12.44
N ALA A 86 5.91 -13.89 -12.96
CA ALA A 86 6.79 -14.26 -14.06
C ALA A 86 7.81 -15.35 -13.68
N LEU A 87 8.36 -15.30 -12.47
CA LEU A 87 9.29 -16.32 -11.95
C LEU A 87 8.60 -17.67 -11.75
N GLU A 88 7.39 -17.69 -11.21
CA GLU A 88 6.59 -18.90 -11.02
C GLU A 88 6.25 -19.58 -12.36
N GLN A 89 5.92 -18.79 -13.38
CA GLN A 89 5.69 -19.29 -14.75
C GLN A 89 6.96 -19.91 -15.33
N ALA A 90 8.11 -19.21 -15.26
CA ALA A 90 9.38 -19.72 -15.78
C ALA A 90 9.85 -21.02 -15.09
N GLN A 91 9.63 -21.14 -13.77
CA GLN A 91 9.93 -22.36 -13.02
C GLN A 91 8.99 -23.52 -13.41
N SER A 92 7.72 -23.23 -13.66
CA SER A 92 6.73 -24.23 -14.07
C SER A 92 7.04 -24.80 -15.46
N GLU A 93 7.43 -23.96 -16.41
CA GLU A 93 7.84 -24.37 -17.76
C GLU A 93 9.14 -25.18 -17.76
N SER A 94 10.11 -24.79 -16.91
CA SER A 94 11.38 -25.51 -16.78
C SER A 94 11.19 -26.93 -16.23
N ASN A 95 10.29 -27.13 -15.27
CA ASN A 95 10.03 -28.45 -14.67
C ASN A 95 9.25 -29.40 -15.60
N GLN A 96 8.41 -28.89 -16.50
CA GLN A 96 7.70 -29.72 -17.49
C GLN A 96 8.62 -30.25 -18.59
N ASN A 97 9.72 -29.55 -18.91
CA ASN A 97 10.64 -29.93 -19.98
C ASN A 97 11.69 -30.98 -19.59
N VAL A 98 11.83 -31.32 -18.30
CA VAL A 98 12.80 -32.32 -17.81
C VAL A 98 12.15 -33.71 -17.65
N SER A 99 10.83 -33.83 -17.82
CA SER A 99 10.07 -35.08 -17.63
C SER A 99 9.62 -35.75 -18.94
N ASN A 100 10.13 -35.31 -20.10
CA ASN A 100 9.93 -35.93 -21.42
C ASN A 100 11.27 -36.44 -21.97
#